data_AF-A0A1D6HA14-F1
#
_entry.id   AF-A0A1D6HA14-F1
#
_cell.length_a   1.000
_cell.length_b   1.000
_cell.length_c   1.000
_cell.angle_alpha   90.00
_cell.angle_beta   90.00
_cell.angle_gamma   90.00
#
_symmetry.space_group_name_H-M   'P 1'
#
loop_
_entity.id
_entity.type
_entity.pdbx_description
1 polymer ?
#
loop_
_entity_poly.entity_id
_entity_poly.type
_entity_poly.pdbx_seq_one_letter_code
_entity_poly.pdbx_strand_id
1 'polypeptide(L)'
;MPCGVQITRLEHINALSSNVEYLASRDATIMGSRNGHAPIFLWYTLNRKGYRGFQKEVQKCLRNAHYLKDRLKEAGIGAMLNELSSTVVFERPKDEEFVRRWQLACEGNIAHVVVMPSVNIDKLDYFLNELVEKRATWYQDGISQPPCIARDVGVESCLCGLHK
;
A
#
# COMPACT_ATOMS: atom_id res chain seq x y z
N MET A 1 -4.53 0.49 16.49
CA MET A 1 -3.95 -0.61 17.30
C MET A 1 -3.25 -1.57 16.35
N PRO A 2 -1.90 -1.60 16.33
CA PRO A 2 -1.16 -2.58 15.52
C PRO A 2 -1.39 -3.99 16.08
N CYS A 3 -1.51 -4.98 15.18
CA CYS A 3 -1.63 -6.40 15.53
C CYS A 3 -1.03 -7.25 14.41
N GLY A 4 -0.68 -8.50 14.73
CA GLY A 4 -0.09 -9.44 13.79
C GLY A 4 -0.15 -10.87 14.32
N VAL A 5 0.16 -11.82 13.45
CA VAL A 5 0.23 -13.25 13.80
C VAL A 5 1.58 -13.76 13.33
N GLN A 6 2.32 -14.41 14.22
CA GLN A 6 3.51 -15.17 13.89
C GLN A 6 3.17 -16.65 13.96
N ILE A 7 3.44 -17.38 12.88
CA ILE A 7 3.24 -18.83 12.79
C ILE A 7 4.59 -19.45 12.44
N THR A 8 5.01 -20.46 13.20
CA THR A 8 6.25 -21.20 12.94
C THR A 8 6.09 -22.67 13.35
N ARG A 9 7.06 -23.51 13.00
CA ARG A 9 7.11 -24.91 13.43
C ARG A 9 7.47 -25.02 14.90
N LEU A 10 6.90 -26.02 15.58
CA LEU A 10 7.10 -26.23 17.02
C LEU A 10 8.58 -26.41 17.40
N GLU A 11 9.36 -27.09 16.56
CA GLU A 11 10.79 -27.33 16.79
C GLU A 11 11.58 -26.02 16.96
N HIS A 12 11.21 -24.95 16.26
CA HIS A 12 11.86 -23.65 16.36
C HIS A 12 11.46 -22.88 17.63
N ILE A 13 10.25 -23.10 18.15
CA ILE A 13 9.79 -22.47 19.40
C ILE A 13 10.44 -23.10 20.62
N ASN A 14 10.66 -24.41 20.60
CA ASN A 14 11.24 -25.12 21.74
C ASN A 14 12.63 -24.60 22.13
N ALA A 15 13.40 -24.13 21.16
CA ALA A 15 14.71 -23.51 21.40
C ALA A 15 14.62 -22.13 22.11
N LEU A 16 13.46 -21.48 22.04
CA LEU A 16 13.22 -20.12 22.56
C LEU A 16 12.33 -20.10 23.81
N SER A 17 11.68 -21.21 24.14
CA SER A 17 10.72 -21.27 25.25
C SER A 17 11.40 -21.42 26.60
N SER A 18 10.95 -20.64 27.58
CA SER A 18 11.35 -20.77 28.99
C SER A 18 10.15 -21.13 29.87
N ASN A 19 10.41 -21.83 30.98
CA ASN A 19 9.37 -22.08 31.97
C ASN A 19 9.27 -20.86 32.89
N VAL A 20 8.04 -20.43 33.16
CA VAL A 20 7.73 -19.34 34.09
C VAL A 20 6.82 -19.91 35.18
N GLU A 21 7.31 -19.99 36.41
CA GLU A 21 6.69 -20.75 37.51
C GLU A 21 5.27 -20.29 37.86
N TYR A 22 5.01 -18.97 37.83
CA TYR A 22 3.71 -18.40 38.18
C TYR A 22 2.72 -18.36 37.02
N LEU A 23 3.14 -18.75 35.81
CA LEU A 23 2.26 -18.94 34.66
C LEU A 23 2.07 -20.44 34.46
N ALA A 24 0.83 -20.89 34.33
CA ALA A 24 0.53 -22.28 33.96
C ALA A 24 0.84 -22.57 32.47
N SER A 25 1.87 -21.94 31.90
CA SER A 25 2.24 -21.99 30.49
C SER A 25 3.74 -21.71 30.29
N ARG A 26 4.33 -22.28 29.23
CA ARG A 26 5.65 -21.88 28.75
C ARG A 26 5.59 -20.48 28.14
N ASP A 27 6.52 -19.61 28.50
CA ASP A 27 6.66 -18.34 27.81
C ASP A 27 7.50 -18.56 26.55
N ALA A 28 6.88 -18.30 25.41
CA ALA A 28 7.47 -18.41 24.07
C ALA A 28 7.28 -17.09 23.30
N THR A 29 7.00 -16.00 24.00
CA THR A 29 6.66 -14.71 23.42
C THR A 29 7.67 -13.65 23.83
N ILE A 30 7.94 -12.70 22.92
CA ILE A 30 8.84 -11.57 23.23
C ILE A 30 8.21 -10.64 24.26
N MET A 31 6.88 -10.50 24.24
CA MET A 31 6.13 -9.64 25.15
C MET A 31 5.49 -10.46 26.27
N GLY A 32 5.61 -10.01 27.51
CA GLY A 32 4.86 -10.60 28.64
C GLY A 32 3.36 -10.28 28.55
N SER A 33 2.95 -9.08 28.99
CA SER A 33 1.56 -8.63 28.83
C SER A 33 1.23 -8.41 27.36
N ARG A 34 0.12 -8.99 26.90
CA ARG A 34 -0.30 -8.99 25.49
C ARG A 34 -1.72 -8.45 25.32
N ASN A 35 -2.03 -7.98 24.12
CA ASN A 35 -3.31 -7.39 23.80
C ASN A 35 -4.40 -8.46 23.58
N GLY A 36 -5.30 -8.63 24.56
CA GLY A 36 -6.41 -9.59 24.49
C GLY A 36 -7.54 -9.20 23.53
N HIS A 37 -7.64 -7.94 23.10
CA HIS A 37 -8.69 -7.50 22.17
C HIS A 37 -8.35 -7.80 20.71
N ALA A 38 -7.07 -7.75 20.33
CA ALA A 38 -6.61 -8.06 18.98
C ALA A 38 -7.14 -9.41 18.43
N PRO A 39 -7.03 -10.55 19.16
CA PRO A 39 -7.58 -11.82 18.67
C PRO A 39 -9.11 -11.82 18.55
N ILE A 40 -9.84 -11.07 19.39
CA ILE A 40 -11.30 -10.95 19.30
C ILE A 40 -11.69 -10.24 18.00
N PHE A 41 -11.03 -9.12 17.66
CA PHE A 41 -11.28 -8.41 16.41
C PHE A 41 -10.91 -9.23 15.18
N LEU A 42 -9.80 -9.98 15.25
CA LEU A 42 -9.40 -10.88 14.17
C LEU A 42 -10.43 -11.99 13.97
N TRP A 43 -10.83 -12.66 15.06
CA TRP A 43 -11.85 -13.71 15.04
C TRP A 43 -13.17 -13.19 14.46
N TYR A 44 -13.65 -12.03 14.92
CA TYR A 44 -14.88 -11.41 14.43
C TYR A 44 -14.78 -11.13 12.92
N THR A 45 -13.69 -10.53 12.46
CA THR A 45 -13.48 -10.20 11.04
C THR A 45 -13.43 -11.45 10.17
N LEU A 46 -12.70 -12.49 10.61
CA LEU A 46 -12.60 -13.76 9.90
C LEU A 46 -13.97 -14.43 9.75
N ASN A 47 -14.76 -14.48 10.83
CA ASN A 47 -16.09 -15.09 10.81
C ASN A 47 -17.11 -14.28 10.00
N ARG A 48 -17.07 -12.95 10.10
CA ARG A 48 -17.99 -12.07 9.37
C ARG A 48 -17.76 -12.07 7.86
N LYS A 49 -16.49 -12.07 7.43
CA LYS A 49 -16.14 -12.03 6.00
C LYS A 49 -16.15 -13.42 5.38
N GLY A 50 -15.58 -14.41 6.08
CA GLY A 50 -15.32 -15.73 5.53
C GLY A 50 -14.47 -15.69 4.26
N TYR A 51 -14.26 -16.85 3.65
CA TYR A 51 -13.42 -16.97 2.45
C TYR A 51 -13.94 -16.11 1.28
N ARG A 52 -15.25 -16.17 1.02
CA ARG A 52 -15.90 -15.41 -0.07
C ARG A 52 -15.80 -13.90 0.12
N GLY A 53 -15.93 -13.40 1.36
CA GLY A 53 -15.80 -11.98 1.65
C GLY A 53 -14.39 -11.46 1.38
N PHE A 54 -13.36 -12.18 1.84
CA PHE A 54 -11.97 -11.82 1.55
C PHE A 54 -11.66 -11.91 0.05
N GLN A 55 -12.12 -12.97 -0.64
CA GLN A 55 -11.92 -13.07 -2.09
C GLN A 55 -12.52 -11.86 -2.82
N LYS A 56 -13.74 -11.45 -2.45
CA LYS A 56 -14.39 -10.26 -3.04
C LYS A 56 -13.61 -8.98 -2.75
N GLU A 57 -13.09 -8.80 -1.53
CA GLU A 57 -12.28 -7.64 -1.16
C GLU A 57 -10.96 -7.58 -1.92
N VAL A 58 -10.22 -8.70 -1.98
CA VAL A 58 -8.95 -8.78 -2.73
C VAL A 58 -9.20 -8.46 -4.20
N GLN A 59 -10.21 -9.07 -4.82
CA GLN A 59 -10.56 -8.78 -6.21
C GLN A 59 -10.94 -7.32 -6.42
N LYS A 60 -11.65 -6.69 -5.47
CA LYS A 60 -11.97 -5.25 -5.53
C LYS A 60 -10.68 -4.42 -5.47
N CYS A 61 -9.77 -4.70 -4.55
CA CYS A 61 -8.51 -3.97 -4.43
C CYS A 61 -7.66 -4.08 -5.70
N LEU A 62 -7.52 -5.29 -6.25
CA LEU A 62 -6.76 -5.53 -7.49
C LEU A 62 -7.39 -4.77 -8.66
N ARG A 63 -8.71 -4.88 -8.87
CA ARG A 63 -9.40 -4.13 -9.93
C ARG A 63 -9.23 -2.62 -9.79
N ASN A 64 -9.36 -2.09 -8.58
CA ASN A 64 -9.20 -0.66 -8.32
C ASN A 64 -7.74 -0.19 -8.50
N ALA A 65 -6.75 -1.04 -8.21
CA ALA A 65 -5.35 -0.75 -8.47
C ALA A 65 -5.04 -0.70 -9.97
N HIS A 66 -5.55 -1.67 -10.74
CA HIS A 66 -5.47 -1.64 -12.20
C HIS A 66 -6.12 -0.37 -12.77
N TYR A 67 -7.33 -0.06 -12.30
CA TYR A 67 -8.04 1.16 -12.67
C TYR A 67 -7.21 2.42 -12.43
N LEU A 68 -6.63 2.58 -11.23
CA LEU A 68 -5.80 3.74 -10.92
C LEU A 68 -4.57 3.81 -11.84
N LYS A 69 -3.87 2.69 -12.03
CA LYS A 69 -2.68 2.61 -12.91
C LYS A 69 -3.02 3.03 -14.34
N ASP A 70 -4.10 2.51 -14.91
CA ASP A 70 -4.50 2.78 -16.28
C ASP A 70 -4.89 4.25 -16.45
N ARG A 71 -5.67 4.80 -15.51
CA ARG A 71 -6.05 6.22 -15.52
C ARG A 71 -4.87 7.17 -15.33
N LEU A 72 -3.86 6.81 -14.53
CA LEU A 72 -2.61 7.57 -14.42
C LEU A 72 -1.85 7.58 -15.75
N LYS A 73 -1.73 6.42 -16.42
CA LYS A 73 -1.06 6.33 -17.73
C LYS A 73 -1.81 7.12 -18.81
N GLU A 74 -3.13 7.08 -18.83
CA GLU A 74 -3.98 7.90 -19.72
C GLU A 74 -3.75 9.40 -19.51
N ALA A 75 -3.50 9.83 -18.27
CA ALA A 75 -3.14 11.21 -17.93
C ALA A 75 -1.68 11.57 -18.23
N GLY A 76 -0.91 10.67 -18.85
CA GLY A 76 0.51 10.89 -19.17
C GLY A 76 1.43 10.88 -17.95
N ILE A 77 1.02 10.20 -16.87
CA ILE A 77 1.78 10.02 -15.64
C ILE A 77 2.40 8.63 -15.65
N GLY A 78 3.72 8.54 -15.46
CA GLY A 78 4.41 7.25 -15.36
C GLY A 78 3.89 6.46 -14.17
N ALA A 79 3.52 5.19 -14.39
CA ALA A 79 2.94 4.34 -13.36
C ALA A 79 3.24 2.85 -13.59
N MET A 80 3.48 2.13 -12.49
CA MET A 80 3.76 0.70 -12.43
C MET A 80 2.82 0.01 -11.45
N LEU A 81 2.41 -1.19 -11.81
CA LEU A 81 1.66 -2.10 -10.95
C LEU A 81 2.13 -3.53 -11.25
N ASN A 82 2.55 -4.25 -10.20
CA ASN A 82 2.86 -5.68 -10.30
C ASN A 82 1.57 -6.51 -10.39
N GLU A 83 1.61 -7.64 -11.09
CA GLU A 83 0.44 -8.46 -11.47
C GLU A 83 -0.52 -8.78 -10.30
N LEU A 84 0.01 -9.09 -9.12
CA LEU A 84 -0.79 -9.49 -7.95
C LEU A 84 -0.68 -8.48 -6.80
N SER A 85 -0.36 -7.22 -7.11
CA SER A 85 -0.22 -6.13 -6.14
C SER A 85 -1.44 -5.22 -6.14
N SER A 86 -1.72 -4.61 -4.99
CA SER A 86 -2.66 -3.48 -4.87
C SER A 86 -1.93 -2.13 -4.69
N THR A 87 -0.61 -2.12 -4.81
CA THR A 87 0.22 -0.92 -4.67
C THR A 87 0.60 -0.39 -6.05
N VAL A 88 0.11 0.79 -6.38
CA VAL A 88 0.44 1.51 -7.61
C VAL A 88 1.55 2.49 -7.31
N VAL A 89 2.67 2.36 -8.02
CA VAL A 89 3.84 3.25 -7.91
C VAL A 89 3.81 4.21 -9.09
N PHE A 90 4.03 5.49 -8.85
CA PHE A 90 4.01 6.55 -9.87
C PHE A 90 5.01 7.65 -9.53
N GLU A 91 5.15 8.62 -10.41
CA GLU A 91 6.04 9.77 -10.18
C GLU A 91 5.66 10.56 -8.91
N ARG A 92 6.67 10.98 -8.16
CA ARG A 92 6.47 11.73 -6.92
C ARG A 92 5.86 13.10 -7.22
N PRO A 93 4.73 13.46 -6.59
CA PRO A 93 4.20 14.83 -6.64
C PRO A 93 5.21 15.86 -6.12
N LYS A 94 5.30 17.02 -6.78
CA LYS A 94 6.25 18.09 -6.40
C LYS A 94 5.78 18.88 -5.17
N ASP A 95 4.48 18.90 -4.92
CA ASP A 95 3.87 19.63 -3.81
C ASP A 95 3.79 18.78 -2.54
N GLU A 96 4.51 19.22 -1.51
CA GLU A 96 4.52 18.58 -0.20
C GLU A 96 3.18 18.72 0.54
N GLU A 97 2.38 19.76 0.26
CA GLU A 97 1.03 19.87 0.82
C GLU A 97 0.12 18.77 0.26
N PHE A 98 0.19 18.53 -1.05
CA PHE A 98 -0.52 17.42 -1.70
C PHE A 98 -0.10 16.05 -1.14
N VAL A 99 1.21 15.82 -0.99
CA VAL A 99 1.76 14.58 -0.40
C VAL A 99 1.22 14.36 1.01
N ARG A 100 1.21 15.42 1.85
CA ARG A 100 0.66 15.35 3.21
C ARG A 100 -0.84 15.14 3.24
N ARG A 101 -1.60 15.84 2.39
CA ARG A 101 -3.06 15.69 2.29
C ARG A 101 -3.45 14.25 1.99
N TRP A 102 -2.74 13.63 1.05
CA TRP A 102 -3.03 12.27 0.58
C TRP A 102 -2.23 11.19 1.31
N GLN A 103 -1.38 11.57 2.27
CA GLN A 103 -0.52 10.67 3.04
C GLN A 103 0.27 9.72 2.14
N LEU A 104 0.83 10.27 1.05
CA LEU A 104 1.59 9.48 0.08
C LEU A 104 2.93 9.07 0.68
N ALA A 105 3.28 7.81 0.47
CA ALA A 105 4.61 7.31 0.80
C ALA A 105 5.54 7.55 -0.39
N CYS A 106 6.56 8.40 -0.17
CA CYS A 106 7.48 8.86 -1.20
C CYS A 106 8.89 8.34 -0.94
N GLU A 107 9.57 7.89 -1.99
CA GLU A 107 10.98 7.46 -1.97
C GLU A 107 11.67 7.96 -3.24
N GLY A 108 12.70 8.80 -3.10
CA GLY A 108 13.36 9.41 -4.26
C GLY A 108 12.36 10.14 -5.18
N ASN A 109 12.30 9.69 -6.43
CA ASN A 109 11.46 10.23 -7.50
C ASN A 109 10.08 9.57 -7.62
N ILE A 110 9.77 8.58 -6.77
CA ILE A 110 8.53 7.83 -6.82
C ILE A 110 7.66 8.07 -5.57
N ALA A 111 6.36 7.92 -5.75
CA ALA A 111 5.38 7.79 -4.69
C ALA A 111 4.51 6.55 -4.93
N HIS A 112 3.86 6.04 -3.90
CA HIS A 112 2.93 4.94 -4.07
C HIS A 112 1.63 5.11 -3.31
N VAL A 113 0.56 4.57 -3.89
CA VAL A 113 -0.76 4.44 -3.27
C VAL A 113 -1.05 2.96 -3.07
N VAL A 114 -1.42 2.59 -1.85
CA VAL A 114 -1.87 1.24 -1.53
C VAL A 114 -3.40 1.18 -1.57
N VAL A 115 -3.95 0.52 -2.58
CA VAL A 115 -5.39 0.41 -2.80
C VAL A 115 -5.99 -0.64 -1.87
N MET A 116 -6.41 -0.17 -0.69
CA MET A 116 -7.02 -0.99 0.36
C MET A 116 -8.55 -1.07 0.22
N PRO A 117 -9.25 -1.99 0.91
CA PRO A 117 -10.69 -2.22 0.72
C PRO A 117 -11.60 -0.99 0.90
N SER A 118 -11.17 -0.04 1.73
CA SER A 118 -11.86 1.24 1.98
C SER A 118 -11.70 2.27 0.84
N VAL A 119 -10.80 2.04 -0.11
CA VAL A 119 -10.59 2.90 -1.27
C VAL A 119 -11.59 2.52 -2.36
N ASN A 120 -12.47 3.46 -2.71
CA ASN A 120 -13.46 3.32 -3.78
C ASN A 120 -13.04 4.08 -5.04
N ILE A 121 -13.74 3.85 -6.15
CA ILE A 121 -13.45 4.50 -7.44
C ILE A 121 -13.59 6.02 -7.31
N ASP A 122 -14.64 6.51 -6.64
CA ASP A 122 -14.87 7.95 -6.47
C ASP A 122 -13.68 8.66 -5.79
N LYS A 123 -13.07 8.02 -4.77
CA LYS A 123 -11.88 8.55 -4.08
C LYS A 123 -10.64 8.51 -4.97
N LEU A 124 -10.52 7.50 -5.82
CA LEU A 124 -9.44 7.39 -6.81
C LEU A 124 -9.58 8.47 -7.89
N ASP A 125 -10.79 8.70 -8.39
CA ASP A 125 -11.08 9.76 -9.34
C ASP A 125 -10.84 11.14 -8.72
N TYR A 126 -11.30 11.37 -7.49
CA TYR A 126 -11.05 12.63 -6.79
C TYR A 126 -9.55 12.88 -6.60
N PHE A 127 -8.80 11.86 -6.18
CA PHE A 127 -7.34 11.91 -6.07
C PHE A 127 -6.68 12.24 -7.42
N LEU A 128 -7.05 11.51 -8.47
CA LEU A 128 -6.44 11.64 -9.79
C LEU A 128 -6.72 13.02 -10.40
N ASN A 129 -7.96 13.49 -10.32
CA ASN A 129 -8.34 14.79 -10.87
C ASN A 129 -7.56 15.92 -10.18
N GLU A 130 -7.46 15.88 -8.85
CA GLU A 130 -6.66 16.84 -8.09
C GLU A 130 -5.16 16.74 -8.45
N LEU A 131 -4.63 15.52 -8.59
CA LEU A 131 -3.25 15.30 -9.00
C LEU A 131 -2.97 15.90 -10.38
N VAL A 132 -3.84 15.65 -11.36
CA VAL A 132 -3.68 16.16 -12.73
C VAL A 132 -3.77 17.69 -12.77
N GLU A 133 -4.73 18.27 -12.08
CA GLU A 133 -4.89 19.73 -11.98
C GLU A 133 -3.64 20.39 -11.38
N LYS A 134 -3.17 19.88 -10.23
CA LYS A 134 -1.97 20.41 -9.57
C LYS A 134 -0.70 20.14 -10.37
N ARG A 135 -0.59 18.97 -11.01
CA ARG A 135 0.54 18.64 -11.87
C ARG A 135 0.68 19.60 -13.05
N ALA A 136 -0.44 20.02 -13.64
CA ALA A 136 -0.42 21.00 -14.72
C ALA A 136 0.19 22.33 -14.27
N THR A 137 -0.08 22.78 -13.04
CA THR A 137 0.51 24.03 -12.50
C THR A 137 1.99 23.86 -12.14
N TRP A 138 2.40 22.70 -11.62
CA TRP A 138 3.80 22.44 -11.24
C TRP A 138 4.80 22.49 -12.40
N TYR A 139 4.33 22.19 -13.61
CA TYR A 139 5.15 22.08 -14.81
C TYR A 139 4.73 23.05 -15.92
N GLN A 140 3.91 24.05 -15.59
CA GLN A 140 3.38 25.03 -16.56
C GLN A 140 4.49 25.87 -17.23
N ASP A 141 5.55 26.19 -16.50
CA ASP A 141 6.63 27.07 -16.97
C ASP A 141 7.60 26.39 -17.95
N GLY A 142 7.45 25.08 -18.20
CA GLY A 142 8.30 24.29 -19.11
C GLY A 142 9.75 24.06 -18.66
N ILE A 143 10.24 24.86 -17.70
CA ILE A 143 11.58 24.76 -17.09
C ILE A 143 11.67 23.51 -16.20
N SER A 144 10.61 23.21 -15.46
CA SER A 144 10.52 22.02 -14.60
C SER A 144 9.88 20.88 -15.38
N GLN A 145 10.51 19.71 -15.39
CA GLN A 145 9.98 18.50 -16.02
C GLN A 145 9.56 17.49 -14.95
N PRO A 146 8.58 16.60 -15.25
CA PRO A 146 8.27 15.46 -14.40
C PRO A 146 9.50 14.60 -14.15
N PRO A 147 9.72 14.10 -12.92
CA PRO A 147 10.89 13.31 -12.61
C PRO A 147 10.87 11.99 -13.41
N CYS A 148 12.04 11.56 -13.85
CA CYS A 148 12.18 10.24 -14.45
C CYS A 148 12.12 9.16 -13.37
N ILE A 149 11.25 8.17 -13.56
CA ILE A 149 11.06 7.03 -12.66
C ILE A 149 11.58 5.71 -13.23
N ALA A 150 12.13 5.72 -14.44
CA ALA A 150 12.53 4.49 -15.15
C ALA A 150 13.56 3.64 -14.39
N ARG A 151 14.43 4.29 -13.61
CA ARG A 151 15.41 3.61 -12.75
C ARG A 151 14.72 2.75 -11.67
N ASP A 152 13.59 3.22 -11.17
CA ASP A 152 12.90 2.61 -10.02
C ASP A 152 11.82 1.61 -10.46
N VAL A 153 11.15 1.86 -11.60
CA VAL A 153 9.98 1.09 -12.04
C VAL A 153 10.06 0.50 -13.46
N GLY A 154 11.22 0.61 -14.11
CA GLY A 154 11.41 0.16 -15.49
C GLY A 154 11.02 1.21 -16.53
N VAL A 155 11.60 1.08 -17.72
CA VAL A 155 11.42 2.04 -18.83
C VAL A 155 9.98 1.99 -19.36
N GLU A 156 9.38 0.79 -19.42
CA GLU A 156 8.02 0.52 -19.86
C GLU A 156 6.92 1.15 -18.98
N SER A 157 7.29 1.53 -17.76
CA SER A 157 6.39 2.19 -16.80
C SER A 157 6.61 3.70 -16.72
N CYS A 158 7.68 4.21 -17.35
CA CYS A 158 8.02 5.62 -17.34
C CYS A 158 7.45 6.33 -18.56
N LEU A 159 6.82 7.49 -18.36
CA LEU A 159 6.27 8.33 -19.44
C LEU A 159 6.95 9.71 -19.49
N CYS A 160 8.18 9.83 -19.00
CA CYS A 160 8.93 11.07 -19.10
C CYS A 160 9.40 11.31 -20.54
N GLY A 161 9.75 12.56 -20.88
CA GLY A 161 10.16 12.92 -22.25
C GLY A 161 11.41 12.21 -22.78
N LEU A 162 12.20 11.54 -21.93
CA LEU A 162 13.39 10.77 -22.33
C LEU A 162 13.07 9.36 -22.83
N HIS A 163 11.91 8.81 -22.46
CA HIS A 163 11.52 7.42 -22.72
C HIS A 163 10.16 7.31 -23.41
N LYS A 164 9.65 8.43 -23.92
CA LYS A 164 8.44 8.49 -24.77
C LYS A 164 8.76 8.04 -26.20
#